data_AF-A0A6F8TXL3-F1
#
_entry.id   AF-A0A6F8TXL3-F1
#
_cell.length_a   1.000
_cell.length_b   1.000
_cell.length_c   1.000
_cell.angle_alpha   90.00
_cell.angle_beta   90.00
_cell.angle_gamma   90.00
#
_symmetry.space_group_name_H-M   'P 1'
#
loop_
_entity.id
_entity.type
_entity.pdbx_description
1 polymer ?
#
loop_
_entity_poly.entity_id
_entity_poly.type
_entity_poly.pdbx_seq_one_letter_code
_entity_poly.pdbx_strand_id
1 'polypeptide(L)'
;MRKGSNLGSEQAKVLSFVPTGEYYYNKGMKAYQRRELKKSLKYLNRAFQLEPVEPMIACQLSIVYTELGEYKRSNDLLHNILDELDPHMSECHYFLANNYAHLGLFKEAYEQVSAYLDKEEYGEFVEDAEDLLELLELDSDLILDDLYEHDDLIVQQEKARDLLESGHFQKAVEALQQVIKDYPEFWSAYNNLALAYFYLGEVKKASATLEEVLGKNPGNLHALCNTAVFYFYQDQKDELAQLVQGLEKVRPLLHEHRYKLGATFALIGHSEKAYEWLKFLQKVGFEGDGSFYYWLSYSAHDTGHADTARSAWKKVLEINPEKEGLEPWNDKKKAEGFENHVTSILKKLQSDYTEEKLFGLFLTSVSNQQRAILTHADFCDVGDLSVVEKLYLAEVLNQNGDTQENNEIHNMHQVALHLYSKHKPVSSVESGLFLTWFTIAYRGMKEREAFKNTKAFAAATEYVWKRLRNEKVTKKQLCDRFEVSQSTLTKYVDIVESYLP
;
A
#
# COMPACT_ATOMS: atom_id res chain seq x y z
N MET A 1 -55.35 -44.73 29.70
CA MET A 1 -54.18 -45.63 29.88
C MET A 1 -52.92 -44.87 29.49
N ARG A 2 -51.87 -45.02 30.31
CA ARG A 2 -50.45 -44.58 30.23
C ARG A 2 -49.96 -44.18 28.82
N LYS A 3 -49.11 -43.15 28.65
CA LYS A 3 -47.77 -43.00 29.23
C LYS A 3 -47.39 -41.53 29.43
N GLY A 4 -47.15 -41.12 30.68
CA GLY A 4 -46.37 -39.93 30.98
C GLY A 4 -44.88 -40.27 30.85
N SER A 5 -44.16 -39.51 30.01
CA SER A 5 -42.70 -39.52 30.02
C SER A 5 -42.22 -38.69 31.21
N ASN A 6 -41.70 -39.36 32.22
CA ASN A 6 -40.86 -38.73 33.24
C ASN A 6 -39.56 -38.25 32.57
N LEU A 7 -39.57 -37.06 31.97
CA LEU A 7 -38.36 -36.29 31.81
C LEU A 7 -38.08 -35.69 33.19
N GLY A 8 -37.35 -36.45 33.99
CA GLY A 8 -36.74 -35.93 35.20
C GLY A 8 -35.97 -34.67 34.84
N SER A 9 -36.08 -33.66 35.69
CA SER A 9 -35.32 -32.41 35.60
C SER A 9 -33.82 -32.70 35.72
N GLU A 10 -33.19 -33.15 34.64
CA GLU A 10 -31.74 -33.03 34.52
C GLU A 10 -31.44 -31.54 34.37
N GLN A 11 -30.97 -30.92 35.45
CA GLN A 11 -30.35 -29.60 35.37
C GLN A 11 -29.22 -29.71 34.36
N ALA A 12 -29.43 -29.17 33.15
CA ALA A 12 -28.37 -29.02 32.17
C ALA A 12 -27.26 -28.17 32.82
N LYS A 13 -26.14 -28.81 33.12
CA LYS A 13 -24.97 -28.16 33.71
C LYS A 13 -24.41 -27.21 32.65
N VAL A 14 -24.71 -25.92 32.77
CA VAL A 14 -24.11 -24.88 31.92
C VAL A 14 -22.63 -24.81 32.29
N LEU A 15 -21.79 -25.50 31.52
CA LEU A 15 -20.35 -25.39 31.63
C LEU A 15 -19.94 -24.09 30.94
N SER A 16 -19.42 -23.14 31.71
CA SER A 16 -18.74 -21.98 31.15
C SER A 16 -17.51 -22.49 30.41
N PHE A 17 -17.56 -22.47 29.07
CA PHE A 17 -16.43 -22.80 28.23
C PHE A 17 -15.77 -21.49 27.78
N VAL A 18 -14.67 -21.14 28.43
CA VAL A 18 -13.80 -20.03 28.02
C VAL A 18 -12.64 -20.66 27.26
N PRO A 19 -12.64 -20.63 25.91
CA PRO A 19 -11.54 -21.22 25.15
C PRO A 19 -10.26 -20.40 25.36
N THR A 20 -9.24 -21.03 25.95
CA THR A 20 -7.89 -20.49 26.17
C THR A 20 -7.04 -20.54 24.89
N GLY A 21 -5.84 -19.92 24.91
CA GLY A 21 -4.87 -20.07 23.82
C GLY A 21 -4.50 -21.54 23.64
N GLU A 22 -4.20 -22.25 24.73
CA GLU A 22 -3.95 -23.71 24.73
C GLU A 22 -5.05 -24.54 24.05
N TYR A 23 -6.34 -24.19 24.25
CA TYR A 23 -7.44 -24.88 23.57
C TYR A 23 -7.37 -24.71 22.06
N TYR A 24 -7.14 -23.47 21.59
CA TYR A 24 -7.03 -23.19 20.16
C TYR A 24 -5.73 -23.77 19.56
N TYR A 25 -4.62 -23.76 20.31
CA TYR A 25 -3.37 -24.38 19.92
C TYR A 25 -3.57 -25.87 19.65
N ASN A 26 -4.12 -26.61 20.60
CA ASN A 26 -4.42 -28.04 20.44
C ASN A 26 -5.34 -28.34 19.25
N LYS A 27 -6.30 -27.45 18.98
CA LYS A 27 -7.19 -27.57 17.82
C LYS A 27 -6.47 -27.27 16.51
N GLY A 28 -5.58 -26.30 16.51
CA GLY A 28 -4.66 -25.98 15.41
C GLY A 28 -3.80 -27.18 15.07
N MET A 29 -3.08 -27.73 16.06
CA MET A 29 -2.22 -28.90 15.89
C MET A 29 -2.98 -30.13 15.36
N LYS A 30 -4.21 -30.38 15.85
CA LYS A 30 -5.06 -31.45 15.29
C LYS A 30 -5.47 -31.21 13.83
N ALA A 31 -5.71 -29.96 13.45
CA ALA A 31 -6.00 -29.60 12.06
C ALA A 31 -4.74 -29.73 11.19
N TYR A 32 -3.58 -29.34 11.71
CA TYR A 32 -2.28 -29.50 11.06
C TYR A 32 -1.97 -30.97 10.75
N GLN A 33 -2.11 -31.86 11.74
CA GLN A 33 -1.92 -33.31 11.57
C GLN A 33 -2.85 -33.92 10.52
N ARG A 34 -4.02 -33.31 10.29
CA ARG A 34 -4.98 -33.72 9.24
C ARG A 34 -4.70 -33.08 7.88
N ARG A 35 -3.59 -32.35 7.74
CA ARG A 35 -3.23 -31.52 6.58
C ARG A 35 -4.29 -30.47 6.23
N GLU A 36 -5.10 -30.04 7.20
CA GLU A 36 -6.10 -28.99 7.03
C GLU A 36 -5.47 -27.61 7.29
N LEU A 37 -4.47 -27.23 6.49
CA LEU A 37 -3.58 -26.07 6.75
C LEU A 37 -4.37 -24.77 6.98
N LYS A 38 -5.36 -24.43 6.15
CA LYS A 38 -6.19 -23.22 6.32
C LYS A 38 -6.97 -23.21 7.64
N LYS A 39 -7.41 -24.38 8.15
CA LYS A 39 -8.06 -24.48 9.47
C LYS A 39 -7.04 -24.40 10.60
N SER A 40 -5.88 -25.02 10.43
CA SER A 40 -4.77 -24.92 11.37
C SER A 40 -4.38 -23.46 11.58
N LEU A 41 -4.12 -22.75 10.49
CA LEU A 41 -3.79 -21.33 10.46
C LEU A 41 -4.82 -20.49 11.24
N LYS A 42 -6.11 -20.74 11.03
CA LYS A 42 -7.19 -20.03 11.74
C LYS A 42 -7.14 -20.25 13.26
N TYR A 43 -6.88 -21.48 13.70
CA TYR A 43 -6.85 -21.80 15.12
C TYR A 43 -5.55 -21.34 15.79
N LEU A 44 -4.39 -21.52 15.14
CA LEU A 44 -3.11 -21.06 15.65
C LEU A 44 -3.03 -19.54 15.73
N ASN A 45 -3.54 -18.80 14.74
CA ASN A 45 -3.68 -17.34 14.85
C ASN A 45 -4.54 -16.94 16.05
N ARG A 46 -5.63 -17.68 16.32
CA ARG A 46 -6.46 -17.39 17.50
C ARG A 46 -5.74 -17.72 18.80
N ALA A 47 -4.92 -18.77 18.83
CA ALA A 47 -4.08 -19.10 19.97
C ALA A 47 -3.06 -17.99 20.24
N PHE A 48 -2.35 -17.55 19.20
CA PHE A 48 -1.35 -16.47 19.27
C PHE A 48 -1.96 -15.13 19.72
N GLN A 49 -3.17 -14.79 19.27
CA GLN A 49 -3.89 -13.60 19.76
C GLN A 49 -4.21 -13.64 21.26
N LEU A 50 -4.40 -14.84 21.83
CA LEU A 50 -4.73 -14.99 23.24
C LEU A 50 -3.46 -15.07 24.11
N GLU A 51 -2.39 -15.64 23.57
CA GLU A 51 -1.12 -15.88 24.25
C GLU A 51 0.05 -15.45 23.33
N PRO A 52 0.26 -14.13 23.10
CA PRO A 52 1.21 -13.63 22.11
C PRO A 52 2.68 -13.76 22.52
N VAL A 53 2.96 -14.06 23.79
CA VAL A 53 4.31 -14.19 24.34
C VAL A 53 4.79 -15.63 24.44
N GLU A 54 3.99 -16.60 23.96
CA GLU A 54 4.34 -18.02 24.01
C GLU A 54 5.10 -18.44 22.72
N PRO A 55 6.42 -18.71 22.81
CA PRO A 55 7.27 -18.96 21.63
C PRO A 55 6.81 -20.17 20.82
N MET A 56 6.32 -21.22 21.49
CA MET A 56 5.91 -22.46 20.82
C MET A 56 4.68 -22.25 19.92
N ILE A 57 3.75 -21.38 20.33
CA ILE A 57 2.59 -21.05 19.49
C ILE A 57 3.05 -20.28 18.25
N ALA A 58 3.97 -19.33 18.41
CA ALA A 58 4.54 -18.56 17.30
C ALA A 58 5.32 -19.46 16.33
N CYS A 59 6.12 -20.40 16.84
CA CYS A 59 6.88 -21.37 16.05
C CYS A 59 5.96 -22.31 15.25
N GLN A 60 4.93 -22.88 15.88
CA GLN A 60 3.99 -23.73 15.15
C GLN A 60 3.18 -22.94 14.12
N LEU A 61 2.87 -21.67 14.41
CA LEU A 61 2.22 -20.79 13.44
C LEU A 61 3.14 -20.47 12.25
N SER A 62 4.44 -20.25 12.48
CA SER A 62 5.42 -20.00 11.41
C SER A 62 5.56 -21.22 10.50
N ILE A 63 5.66 -22.43 11.05
CA ILE A 63 5.65 -23.69 10.28
C ILE A 63 4.41 -23.80 9.37
N VAL A 64 3.22 -23.45 9.88
CA VAL A 64 2.00 -23.44 9.05
C VAL A 64 2.06 -22.39 7.94
N TYR A 65 2.68 -21.23 8.18
CA TYR A 65 2.91 -20.24 7.13
C TYR A 65 3.89 -20.76 6.07
N THR A 66 4.99 -21.41 6.46
CA THR A 66 5.93 -22.07 5.54
C THR A 66 5.22 -23.09 4.64
N GLU A 67 4.41 -23.98 5.22
CA GLU A 67 3.63 -25.00 4.48
C GLU A 67 2.58 -24.38 3.53
N LEU A 68 2.17 -23.15 3.80
CA LEU A 68 1.27 -22.38 2.93
C LEU A 68 2.03 -21.54 1.87
N GLY A 69 3.36 -21.55 1.88
CA GLY A 69 4.22 -20.74 1.00
C GLY A 69 4.34 -19.28 1.42
N GLU A 70 3.87 -18.93 2.62
CA GLU A 70 3.89 -17.57 3.17
C GLU A 70 5.21 -17.31 3.93
N TYR A 71 6.33 -17.54 3.26
CA TYR A 71 7.67 -17.57 3.86
C TYR A 71 8.04 -16.28 4.61
N LYS A 72 7.67 -15.11 4.08
CA LYS A 72 7.94 -13.82 4.74
C LYS A 72 7.25 -13.69 6.11
N ARG A 73 5.97 -14.02 6.18
CA ARG A 73 5.20 -14.00 7.44
C ARG A 73 5.75 -15.02 8.44
N SER A 74 6.22 -16.16 7.94
CA SER A 74 6.93 -17.12 8.77
C SER A 74 8.23 -16.52 9.31
N ASN A 75 9.04 -15.87 8.47
CA ASN A 75 10.31 -15.28 8.88
C ASN A 75 10.11 -14.15 9.90
N ASP A 76 9.09 -13.31 9.73
CA ASP A 76 8.74 -12.27 10.71
C ASP A 76 8.47 -12.86 12.10
N LEU A 77 7.74 -13.98 12.16
CA LEU A 77 7.47 -14.67 13.42
C LEU A 77 8.72 -15.34 14.00
N LEU A 78 9.54 -15.99 13.16
CA LEU A 78 10.76 -16.67 13.60
C LEU A 78 11.80 -15.69 14.15
N HIS A 79 11.98 -14.53 13.48
CA HIS A 79 12.84 -13.46 13.99
C HIS A 79 12.30 -12.88 15.30
N ASN A 80 11.00 -12.59 15.39
CA ASN A 80 10.39 -12.14 16.65
C ASN A 80 10.63 -13.12 17.80
N ILE A 81 10.60 -14.43 17.53
CA ILE A 81 10.93 -15.41 18.56
C ILE A 81 12.37 -15.26 19.01
N LEU A 82 13.33 -15.24 18.08
CA LEU A 82 14.76 -15.14 18.41
C LEU A 82 15.14 -13.80 19.06
N ASP A 83 14.47 -12.71 18.70
CA ASP A 83 14.80 -11.37 19.18
C ASP A 83 14.14 -11.04 20.52
N GLU A 84 12.87 -11.44 20.72
CA GLU A 84 12.04 -10.92 21.81
C GLU A 84 11.48 -12.00 22.75
N LEU A 85 11.28 -13.24 22.29
CA LEU A 85 10.57 -14.27 23.06
C LEU A 85 11.50 -15.33 23.65
N ASP A 86 12.28 -16.01 22.80
CA ASP A 86 13.23 -17.05 23.19
C ASP A 86 14.44 -17.11 22.22
N PRO A 87 15.54 -16.41 22.56
CA PRO A 87 16.78 -16.44 21.78
C PRO A 87 17.49 -17.81 21.74
N HIS A 88 17.07 -18.77 22.56
CA HIS A 88 17.67 -20.10 22.66
C HIS A 88 16.92 -21.16 21.84
N MET A 89 15.79 -20.83 21.22
CA MET A 89 15.05 -21.76 20.36
C MET A 89 15.75 -21.90 19.00
N SER A 90 16.83 -22.68 18.98
CA SER A 90 17.77 -22.86 17.87
C SER A 90 17.08 -23.41 16.62
N GLU A 91 15.99 -24.16 16.75
CA GLU A 91 15.20 -24.71 15.65
C GLU A 91 14.64 -23.61 14.73
N CYS A 92 14.49 -22.37 15.24
CA CYS A 92 14.11 -21.24 14.40
C CYS A 92 15.09 -20.99 13.25
N HIS A 93 16.39 -21.19 13.48
CA HIS A 93 17.41 -21.03 12.46
C HIS A 93 17.23 -22.03 11.32
N TYR A 94 16.90 -23.29 11.63
CA TYR A 94 16.56 -24.29 10.61
C TYR A 94 15.33 -23.89 9.78
N PHE A 95 14.25 -23.44 10.43
CA PHE A 95 13.05 -23.00 9.72
C PHE A 95 13.29 -21.73 8.88
N LEU A 96 14.07 -20.79 9.39
CA LEU A 96 14.50 -19.60 8.64
C LEU A 96 15.32 -20.01 7.41
N ALA A 97 16.27 -20.93 7.56
CA ALA A 97 17.10 -21.40 6.46
C ALA A 97 16.26 -21.98 5.31
N ASN A 98 15.32 -22.85 5.63
CA ASN A 98 14.39 -23.44 4.66
C ASN A 98 13.56 -22.37 3.95
N ASN A 99 13.03 -21.41 4.71
CA ASN A 99 12.25 -20.32 4.14
C ASN A 99 13.08 -19.42 3.22
N TYR A 100 14.31 -19.09 3.61
CA TYR A 100 15.22 -18.30 2.81
C TYR A 100 15.64 -19.04 1.54
N ALA A 101 15.92 -20.34 1.61
CA ALA A 101 16.19 -21.17 0.43
C ALA A 101 14.99 -21.19 -0.53
N HIS A 102 13.76 -21.28 -0.02
CA HIS A 102 12.55 -21.17 -0.84
C HIS A 102 12.34 -19.78 -1.46
N LEU A 103 12.81 -18.73 -0.80
CA LEU A 103 12.80 -17.36 -1.33
C LEU A 103 13.92 -17.11 -2.34
N GLY A 104 14.86 -18.04 -2.49
CA GLY A 104 16.07 -17.88 -3.30
C GLY A 104 17.13 -17.00 -2.64
N LEU A 105 16.96 -16.68 -1.36
CA LEU A 105 17.91 -15.93 -0.53
C LEU A 105 18.94 -16.89 0.05
N PHE A 106 19.86 -17.36 -0.79
CA PHE A 106 20.72 -18.51 -0.50
C PHE A 106 21.81 -18.21 0.53
N LYS A 107 22.30 -16.98 0.58
CA LYS A 107 23.22 -16.49 1.62
C LYS A 107 22.53 -16.49 2.96
N GLU A 108 21.34 -15.90 3.09
CA GLU A 108 20.60 -15.93 4.35
C GLU A 108 20.28 -17.39 4.73
N ALA A 109 19.94 -18.24 3.76
CA ALA A 109 19.73 -19.66 4.03
C ALA A 109 21.00 -20.32 4.59
N TYR A 110 22.15 -20.06 3.98
CA TYR A 110 23.45 -20.56 4.40
C TYR A 110 23.84 -20.07 5.81
N GLU A 111 23.67 -18.77 6.08
CA GLU A 111 23.97 -18.18 7.40
C GLU A 111 23.09 -18.81 8.49
N GLN A 112 21.80 -19.03 8.22
CA GLN A 112 20.86 -19.59 9.18
C GLN A 112 21.08 -21.10 9.40
N VAL A 113 21.32 -21.89 8.34
CA VAL A 113 21.57 -23.32 8.50
C VAL A 113 22.90 -23.59 9.22
N SER A 114 23.93 -22.78 8.93
CA SER A 114 25.20 -22.82 9.66
C SER A 114 25.01 -22.47 11.14
N ALA A 115 24.23 -21.43 11.44
CA ALA A 115 23.92 -21.04 12.82
C ALA A 115 23.14 -22.11 13.60
N TYR A 116 22.31 -22.91 12.92
CA TYR A 116 21.65 -24.07 13.53
C TYR A 116 22.64 -25.17 13.86
N LEU A 117 23.45 -25.60 12.89
CA LEU A 117 24.43 -26.68 13.04
C LEU A 117 25.55 -26.34 14.05
N ASP A 118 25.93 -25.06 14.16
CA ASP A 118 26.88 -24.59 15.17
C ASP A 118 26.34 -24.69 16.61
N LYS A 119 25.03 -24.61 16.79
CA LYS A 119 24.36 -24.66 18.11
C LYS A 119 23.93 -26.06 18.52
N GLU A 120 23.53 -26.89 17.56
CA GLU A 120 22.92 -28.21 17.80
C GLU A 120 23.75 -29.35 17.20
N GLU A 121 24.49 -30.08 18.05
CA GLU A 121 25.29 -31.25 17.61
C GLU A 121 24.43 -32.51 17.37
N TYR A 122 23.28 -32.62 18.04
CA TYR A 122 22.36 -33.78 17.95
C TYR A 122 20.88 -33.36 17.92
N GLY A 123 20.59 -32.21 17.31
CA GLY A 123 19.23 -31.67 17.18
C GLY A 123 18.33 -32.50 16.25
N GLU A 124 17.01 -32.30 16.36
CA GLU A 124 16.00 -33.03 15.57
C GLU A 124 16.19 -32.86 14.04
N PHE A 125 16.70 -31.71 13.61
CA PHE A 125 16.82 -31.34 12.19
C PHE A 125 18.25 -31.37 11.68
N VAL A 126 19.22 -31.95 12.41
CA VAL A 126 20.64 -31.92 12.01
C VAL A 126 20.85 -32.60 10.66
N GLU A 127 20.29 -33.80 10.45
CA GLU A 127 20.42 -34.51 9.17
C GLU A 127 19.81 -33.69 8.01
N ASP A 128 18.61 -33.13 8.18
CA ASP A 128 17.96 -32.30 7.16
C ASP A 128 18.73 -30.98 6.90
N ALA A 129 19.34 -30.41 7.93
CA ALA A 129 20.13 -29.19 7.85
C ALA A 129 21.47 -29.43 7.13
N GLU A 130 22.11 -30.58 7.36
CA GLU A 130 23.30 -31.01 6.62
C GLU A 130 22.97 -31.21 5.13
N ASP A 131 21.85 -31.86 4.82
CA ASP A 131 21.39 -32.05 3.44
C ASP A 131 21.10 -30.69 2.74
N LEU A 132 20.47 -29.74 3.44
CA LEU A 132 20.23 -28.40 2.92
C LEU A 132 21.54 -27.65 2.68
N LEU A 133 22.48 -27.73 3.62
CA LEU A 133 23.79 -27.11 3.48
C LEU A 133 24.56 -27.70 2.29
N GLU A 134 24.57 -29.03 2.14
CA GLU A 134 25.18 -29.69 0.98
C GLU A 134 24.52 -29.24 -0.32
N LEU A 135 23.18 -29.10 -0.37
CA LEU A 135 22.48 -28.60 -1.56
C LEU A 135 22.87 -27.15 -1.91
N LEU A 136 22.96 -26.27 -0.92
CA LEU A 136 23.41 -24.89 -1.10
C LEU A 136 24.86 -24.81 -1.58
N GLU A 137 25.68 -25.80 -1.24
CA GLU A 137 27.07 -25.95 -1.68
C GLU A 137 27.23 -26.74 -3.00
N LEU A 138 26.24 -27.51 -3.44
CA LEU A 138 26.37 -28.42 -4.58
C LEU A 138 26.49 -27.72 -5.95
N ASP A 139 26.07 -26.45 -6.03
CA ASP A 139 26.25 -25.57 -7.20
C ASP A 139 27.58 -24.78 -7.16
N SER A 140 28.57 -25.24 -6.40
CA SER A 140 29.88 -24.59 -6.14
C SER A 140 30.88 -24.49 -7.32
N ASP A 141 30.38 -24.15 -8.51
CA ASP A 141 31.11 -23.24 -9.40
C ASP A 141 30.70 -21.75 -9.14
N LEU A 142 29.66 -21.50 -8.32
CA LEU A 142 29.34 -20.17 -7.77
C LEU A 142 30.31 -19.82 -6.65
N ILE A 143 31.06 -18.75 -6.82
CA ILE A 143 31.84 -18.15 -5.73
C ILE A 143 30.82 -17.63 -4.71
N LEU A 144 31.09 -17.73 -3.40
CA LEU A 144 30.23 -17.16 -2.35
C LEU A 144 29.77 -15.72 -2.70
N ASP A 145 30.66 -14.94 -3.36
CA ASP A 145 30.42 -13.62 -3.95
C ASP A 145 29.20 -13.54 -4.92
N ASP A 146 28.96 -14.56 -5.74
CA ASP A 146 27.83 -14.59 -6.69
C ASP A 146 26.47 -14.80 -5.97
N LEU A 147 26.46 -15.52 -4.84
CA LEU A 147 25.27 -15.62 -3.98
C LEU A 147 24.94 -14.28 -3.33
N TYR A 148 25.97 -13.56 -2.87
CA TYR A 148 25.80 -12.21 -2.30
C TYR A 148 25.17 -11.24 -3.31
N GLU A 149 25.59 -11.27 -4.58
CA GLU A 149 25.01 -10.41 -5.62
C GLU A 149 23.54 -10.77 -5.93
N HIS A 150 23.20 -12.06 -5.99
CA HIS A 150 21.83 -12.48 -6.28
C HIS A 150 20.83 -12.06 -5.20
N ASP A 151 21.20 -12.27 -3.93
CA ASP A 151 20.34 -11.95 -2.80
C ASP A 151 20.18 -10.45 -2.62
N ASP A 152 21.27 -9.69 -2.79
CA ASP A 152 21.23 -8.23 -2.79
C ASP A 152 20.28 -7.72 -3.88
N LEU A 153 20.30 -8.29 -5.09
CA LEU A 153 19.36 -7.91 -6.15
C LEU A 153 17.90 -8.17 -5.76
N ILE A 154 17.59 -9.34 -5.19
CA ILE A 154 16.23 -9.68 -4.72
C ILE A 154 15.78 -8.68 -3.65
N VAL A 155 16.61 -8.45 -2.63
CA VAL A 155 16.30 -7.54 -1.52
C VAL A 155 16.08 -6.10 -2.02
N GLN A 156 16.95 -5.60 -2.90
CA GLN A 156 16.80 -4.25 -3.44
C GLN A 156 15.57 -4.12 -4.34
N GLN A 157 15.23 -5.15 -5.11
CA GLN A 157 14.01 -5.16 -5.93
C GLN A 157 12.76 -5.09 -5.05
N GLU A 158 12.68 -5.92 -4.02
CA GLU A 158 11.54 -5.97 -3.09
C GLU A 158 11.37 -4.63 -2.37
N LYS A 159 12.47 -4.08 -1.85
CA LYS A 159 12.48 -2.75 -1.23
C LYS A 159 11.98 -1.66 -2.18
N ALA A 160 12.42 -1.68 -3.44
CA ALA A 160 11.97 -0.71 -4.44
C ALA A 160 10.48 -0.86 -4.76
N ARG A 161 9.96 -2.10 -4.81
CA ARG A 161 8.52 -2.37 -5.01
C ARG A 161 7.70 -1.86 -3.83
N ASP A 162 8.14 -2.12 -2.60
CA ASP A 162 7.43 -1.67 -1.40
C ASP A 162 7.39 -0.13 -1.30
N LEU A 163 8.48 0.54 -1.70
CA LEU A 163 8.51 2.00 -1.80
C LEU A 163 7.53 2.54 -2.85
N LEU A 164 7.39 1.85 -4.00
CA LEU A 164 6.41 2.20 -5.03
C LEU A 164 4.97 2.02 -4.52
N GLU A 165 4.65 0.87 -3.93
CA GLU A 165 3.33 0.56 -3.41
C GLU A 165 2.92 1.49 -2.26
N SER A 166 3.88 1.88 -1.43
CA SER A 166 3.68 2.84 -0.34
C SER A 166 3.60 4.29 -0.80
N GLY A 167 3.77 4.57 -2.11
CA GLY A 167 3.71 5.92 -2.68
C GLY A 167 4.98 6.76 -2.47
N HIS A 168 6.07 6.18 -1.97
CA HIS A 168 7.35 6.86 -1.75
C HIS A 168 8.18 6.92 -3.04
N PHE A 169 7.61 7.51 -4.09
CA PHE A 169 8.15 7.43 -5.45
C PHE A 169 9.58 7.99 -5.58
N GLN A 170 9.93 9.06 -4.86
CA GLN A 170 11.27 9.64 -4.91
C GLN A 170 12.34 8.69 -4.37
N LYS A 171 12.06 8.02 -3.24
CA LYS A 171 12.96 7.00 -2.67
C LYS A 171 13.04 5.77 -3.56
N ALA A 172 11.92 5.39 -4.20
CA ALA A 172 11.92 4.31 -5.18
C ALA A 172 12.83 4.62 -6.36
N VAL A 173 12.83 5.86 -6.88
CA VAL A 173 13.76 6.30 -7.93
C VAL A 173 15.21 6.10 -7.50
N GLU A 174 15.58 6.56 -6.31
CA GLU A 174 16.95 6.44 -5.78
C GLU A 174 17.39 4.97 -5.66
N ALA A 175 16.53 4.12 -5.09
CA ALA A 175 16.79 2.69 -4.95
C ALA A 175 16.94 2.00 -6.31
N LEU A 176 16.03 2.28 -7.26
CA LEU A 176 16.04 1.67 -8.59
C LEU A 176 17.23 2.14 -9.43
N GLN A 177 17.67 3.39 -9.28
CA GLN A 177 18.89 3.88 -9.92
C GLN A 177 20.13 3.16 -9.40
N GLN A 178 20.18 2.83 -8.11
CA GLN A 178 21.26 2.03 -7.55
C GLN A 178 21.23 0.60 -8.11
N VAL A 179 20.06 -0.05 -8.15
CA VAL A 179 19.90 -1.38 -8.78
C VAL A 179 20.35 -1.38 -10.23
N ILE A 180 20.00 -0.34 -11.01
CA ILE A 180 20.42 -0.24 -12.41
C ILE A 180 21.94 -0.04 -12.55
N LYS A 181 22.55 0.70 -11.63
CA LYS A 181 24.00 0.92 -11.62
C LYS A 181 24.75 -0.39 -11.37
N ASP A 182 24.25 -1.20 -10.45
CA ASP A 182 24.87 -2.46 -10.05
C ASP A 182 24.52 -3.58 -11.05
N TYR A 183 23.30 -3.55 -11.61
CA TYR A 183 22.76 -4.54 -12.56
C TYR A 183 22.18 -3.86 -13.83
N PRO A 184 23.02 -3.41 -14.78
CA PRO A 184 22.58 -2.62 -15.94
C PRO A 184 21.62 -3.33 -16.91
N GLU A 185 21.53 -4.67 -16.88
CA GLU A 185 20.63 -5.44 -17.75
C GLU A 185 19.35 -5.90 -17.04
N PHE A 186 19.13 -5.48 -15.79
CA PHE A 186 17.96 -5.87 -15.01
C PHE A 186 16.72 -5.03 -15.37
N TRP A 187 16.07 -5.38 -16.49
CA TRP A 187 14.95 -4.62 -17.06
C TRP A 187 13.76 -4.38 -16.13
N SER A 188 13.57 -5.23 -15.12
CA SER A 188 12.53 -5.03 -14.10
C SER A 188 12.73 -3.71 -13.34
N ALA A 189 13.98 -3.37 -13.00
CA ALA A 189 14.28 -2.10 -12.33
C ALA A 189 13.99 -0.89 -13.23
N TYR A 190 14.32 -0.96 -14.52
CA TYR A 190 13.98 0.09 -15.48
C TYR A 190 12.46 0.29 -15.61
N ASN A 191 11.69 -0.80 -15.67
CA ASN A 191 10.23 -0.75 -15.75
C ASN A 191 9.61 -0.10 -14.51
N ASN A 192 10.10 -0.44 -13.33
CA ASN A 192 9.68 0.15 -12.07
C ASN A 192 10.14 1.61 -11.93
N LEU A 193 11.32 1.95 -12.46
CA LEU A 193 11.86 3.32 -12.44
C LEU A 193 11.00 4.24 -13.32
N ALA A 194 10.62 3.78 -14.51
CA ALA A 194 9.70 4.50 -15.37
C ALA A 194 8.37 4.76 -14.67
N LEU A 195 7.84 3.78 -13.95
CA LEU A 195 6.60 3.92 -13.19
C LEU A 195 6.75 4.94 -12.06
N ALA A 196 7.87 4.92 -11.32
CA ALA A 196 8.18 5.90 -10.29
C ALA A 196 8.24 7.33 -10.85
N TYR A 197 8.96 7.53 -11.96
CA TYR A 197 9.02 8.82 -12.65
C TYR A 197 7.65 9.29 -13.12
N PHE A 198 6.83 8.38 -13.63
CA PHE A 198 5.48 8.69 -14.08
C PHE A 198 4.61 9.21 -12.93
N TYR A 199 4.63 8.54 -11.77
CA TYR A 199 3.88 8.99 -10.59
C TYR A 199 4.39 10.31 -10.00
N LEU A 200 5.67 10.63 -10.18
CA LEU A 200 6.23 11.96 -9.85
C LEU A 200 5.87 13.05 -10.86
N GLY A 201 5.18 12.71 -11.96
CA GLY A 201 4.87 13.64 -13.06
C GLY A 201 6.04 13.90 -14.01
N GLU A 202 7.16 13.17 -13.86
CA GLU A 202 8.33 13.26 -14.73
C GLU A 202 8.16 12.45 -16.03
N VAL A 203 7.04 12.67 -16.73
CA VAL A 203 6.55 11.86 -17.87
C VAL A 203 7.60 11.67 -18.98
N LYS A 204 8.43 12.69 -19.25
CA LYS A 204 9.48 12.59 -20.26
C LYS A 204 10.56 11.58 -19.89
N LYS A 205 11.01 11.57 -18.64
CA LYS A 205 11.99 10.60 -18.16
C LYS A 205 11.38 9.21 -18.17
N ALA A 206 10.15 9.07 -17.67
CA ALA A 206 9.41 7.82 -17.68
C ALA A 206 9.33 7.20 -19.08
N SER A 207 8.96 7.99 -20.09
CA SER A 207 8.86 7.53 -21.48
C SER A 207 10.23 7.16 -22.06
N ALA A 208 11.25 8.00 -21.85
CA ALA A 208 12.61 7.73 -22.31
C ALA A 208 13.19 6.43 -21.71
N THR A 209 12.94 6.17 -20.42
CA THR A 209 13.35 4.93 -19.76
C THR A 209 12.70 3.70 -20.41
N LEU A 210 11.40 3.75 -20.74
CA LEU A 210 10.74 2.63 -21.43
C LEU A 210 11.18 2.49 -22.89
N GLU A 211 11.46 3.60 -23.58
CA GLU A 211 12.01 3.57 -24.94
C GLU A 211 13.39 2.88 -24.97
N GLU A 212 14.23 3.11 -23.96
CA GLU A 212 15.49 2.41 -23.79
C GLU A 212 15.28 0.89 -23.62
N VAL A 213 14.39 0.50 -22.71
CA VAL A 213 14.05 -0.92 -22.48
C VAL A 213 13.53 -1.56 -23.77
N LEU A 214 12.58 -0.93 -24.46
CA LEU A 214 11.98 -1.47 -25.69
C LEU A 214 12.95 -1.45 -26.87
N GLY A 215 13.92 -0.54 -26.90
CA GLY A 215 14.99 -0.53 -27.90
C GLY A 215 15.92 -1.74 -27.78
N LYS A 216 16.16 -2.23 -26.56
CA LYS A 216 17.02 -3.40 -26.29
C LYS A 216 16.23 -4.71 -26.23
N ASN A 217 15.01 -4.65 -25.70
CA ASN A 217 14.11 -5.77 -25.52
C ASN A 217 12.69 -5.40 -26.02
N PRO A 218 12.45 -5.45 -27.35
CA PRO A 218 11.18 -5.05 -27.94
C PRO A 218 9.96 -5.85 -27.48
N GLY A 219 10.18 -7.06 -26.92
CA GLY A 219 9.14 -7.94 -26.42
C GLY A 219 8.89 -7.82 -24.91
N ASN A 220 9.51 -6.86 -24.23
CA ASN A 220 9.35 -6.68 -22.78
C ASN A 220 7.90 -6.30 -22.44
N LEU A 221 7.12 -7.28 -21.96
CA LEU A 221 5.69 -7.10 -21.69
C LEU A 221 5.43 -6.03 -20.62
N HIS A 222 6.26 -5.97 -19.58
CA HIS A 222 6.13 -4.96 -18.53
C HIS A 222 6.31 -3.55 -19.09
N ALA A 223 7.30 -3.34 -19.95
CA ALA A 223 7.51 -2.06 -20.62
C ALA A 223 6.34 -1.70 -21.53
N LEU A 224 5.87 -2.63 -22.39
CA LEU A 224 4.73 -2.41 -23.27
C LEU A 224 3.46 -2.06 -22.47
N CYS A 225 3.20 -2.77 -21.38
CA CYS A 225 2.07 -2.49 -20.50
C CYS A 225 2.19 -1.10 -19.83
N ASN A 226 3.37 -0.73 -19.34
CA ASN A 226 3.59 0.58 -18.74
C ASN A 226 3.45 1.71 -19.79
N THR A 227 3.95 1.52 -21.01
CA THR A 227 3.75 2.46 -22.13
C THR A 227 2.27 2.65 -22.44
N ALA A 228 1.47 1.57 -22.45
CA ALA A 228 0.02 1.67 -22.64
C ALA A 228 -0.65 2.51 -21.54
N VAL A 229 -0.26 2.31 -20.28
CA VAL A 229 -0.74 3.13 -19.15
C VAL A 229 -0.34 4.60 -19.35
N PHE A 230 0.89 4.88 -19.78
CA PHE A 230 1.35 6.26 -20.00
C PHE A 230 0.59 6.95 -21.14
N TYR A 231 0.32 6.25 -22.25
CA TYR A 231 -0.49 6.78 -23.34
C TYR A 231 -1.93 7.06 -22.90
N PHE A 232 -2.52 6.17 -22.09
CA PHE A 232 -3.86 6.36 -21.54
C PHE A 232 -3.98 7.64 -20.70
N TYR A 233 -3.06 7.85 -19.75
CA TYR A 233 -3.10 9.05 -18.90
C TYR A 233 -2.73 10.35 -19.63
N GLN A 234 -2.02 10.26 -20.76
CA GLN A 234 -1.68 11.40 -21.61
C GLN A 234 -2.74 11.69 -22.68
N ASP A 235 -3.85 10.94 -22.71
CA ASP A 235 -4.91 11.02 -23.73
C ASP A 235 -4.39 10.79 -25.18
N GLN A 236 -3.33 9.99 -25.34
CA GLN A 236 -2.75 9.60 -26.63
C GLN A 236 -3.48 8.39 -27.21
N LYS A 237 -4.65 8.63 -27.80
CA LYS A 237 -5.61 7.58 -28.19
C LYS A 237 -5.15 6.71 -29.35
N ASP A 238 -4.49 7.29 -30.34
CA ASP A 238 -4.11 6.57 -31.56
C ASP A 238 -2.96 5.59 -31.27
N GLU A 239 -1.95 6.06 -30.55
CA GLU A 239 -0.81 5.26 -30.09
C GLU A 239 -1.24 4.16 -29.13
N LEU A 240 -2.14 4.49 -28.19
CA LEU A 240 -2.73 3.52 -27.28
C LEU A 240 -3.46 2.41 -28.04
N ALA A 241 -4.32 2.77 -29.00
CA ALA A 241 -5.10 1.80 -29.77
C ALA A 241 -4.19 0.84 -30.56
N GLN A 242 -3.11 1.34 -31.16
CA GLN A 242 -2.14 0.50 -31.88
C GLN A 242 -1.43 -0.47 -30.94
N LEU A 243 -0.96 0.01 -29.79
CA LEU A 243 -0.25 -0.81 -28.80
C LEU A 243 -1.17 -1.88 -28.19
N VAL A 244 -2.41 -1.53 -27.87
CA VAL A 244 -3.43 -2.45 -27.36
C VAL A 244 -3.70 -3.59 -28.35
N GLN A 245 -3.84 -3.30 -29.66
CA GLN A 245 -4.02 -4.34 -30.68
C GLN A 245 -2.86 -5.35 -30.72
N GLY A 246 -1.64 -4.90 -30.38
CA GLY A 246 -0.48 -5.78 -30.20
C GLY A 246 -0.62 -6.64 -28.94
N LEU A 247 -0.88 -6.00 -27.80
CA LEU A 247 -1.03 -6.64 -26.49
C LEU A 247 -2.15 -7.70 -26.47
N GLU A 248 -3.26 -7.48 -27.17
CA GLU A 248 -4.36 -8.44 -27.30
C GLU A 248 -3.97 -9.77 -27.97
N LYS A 249 -2.88 -9.78 -28.74
CA LYS A 249 -2.34 -10.98 -29.41
C LYS A 249 -1.31 -11.70 -28.55
N VAL A 250 -0.80 -11.07 -27.50
CA VAL A 250 0.19 -11.67 -26.61
C VAL A 250 -0.47 -12.75 -25.75
N ARG A 251 0.21 -13.89 -25.59
CA ARG A 251 -0.24 -15.01 -24.76
C ARG A 251 0.86 -15.38 -23.77
N PRO A 252 0.92 -14.73 -22.59
CA PRO A 252 1.98 -15.00 -21.63
C PRO A 252 1.88 -16.40 -21.00
N LEU A 253 3.02 -17.02 -20.75
CA LEU A 253 3.12 -18.31 -20.07
C LEU A 253 3.02 -18.15 -18.54
N LEU A 254 3.73 -17.17 -17.98
CA LEU A 254 3.81 -16.91 -16.54
C LEU A 254 2.53 -16.26 -15.99
N HIS A 255 2.14 -16.64 -14.77
CA HIS A 255 0.96 -16.08 -14.10
C HIS A 255 1.10 -14.58 -13.84
N GLU A 256 2.28 -14.13 -13.40
CA GLU A 256 2.60 -12.72 -13.18
C GLU A 256 2.35 -11.88 -14.44
N HIS A 257 2.84 -12.32 -15.59
CA HIS A 257 2.64 -11.62 -16.85
C HIS A 257 1.17 -11.57 -17.29
N ARG A 258 0.42 -12.65 -17.05
CA ARG A 258 -1.04 -12.65 -17.29
C ARG A 258 -1.74 -11.66 -16.38
N TYR A 259 -1.31 -11.57 -15.11
CA TYR A 259 -1.86 -10.62 -14.17
C TYR A 259 -1.55 -9.18 -14.60
N LYS A 260 -0.28 -8.88 -14.91
CA LYS A 260 0.13 -7.57 -15.44
C LYS A 260 -0.70 -7.16 -16.65
N LEU A 261 -0.86 -8.05 -17.62
CA LEU A 261 -1.65 -7.79 -18.83
C LEU A 261 -3.14 -7.54 -18.51
N GLY A 262 -3.74 -8.37 -17.65
CA GLY A 262 -5.13 -8.23 -17.21
C GLY A 262 -5.37 -6.93 -16.43
N ALA A 263 -4.48 -6.58 -15.50
CA ALA A 263 -4.54 -5.33 -14.73
C ALA A 263 -4.36 -4.10 -15.63
N THR A 264 -3.45 -4.16 -16.61
CA THR A 264 -3.27 -3.09 -17.60
C THR A 264 -4.54 -2.89 -18.41
N PHE A 265 -5.16 -3.96 -18.93
CA PHE A 265 -6.44 -3.84 -19.63
C PHE A 265 -7.54 -3.24 -18.75
N ALA A 266 -7.61 -3.63 -17.47
CA ALA A 266 -8.58 -3.08 -16.53
C ALA A 266 -8.38 -1.56 -16.37
N LEU A 267 -7.14 -1.13 -16.17
CA LEU A 267 -6.77 0.27 -15.96
C LEU A 267 -7.13 1.15 -17.16
N ILE A 268 -6.84 0.69 -18.38
CA ILE A 268 -7.14 1.44 -19.60
C ILE A 268 -8.59 1.28 -20.10
N GLY A 269 -9.47 0.71 -19.27
CA GLY A 269 -10.90 0.55 -19.56
C GLY A 269 -11.27 -0.54 -20.57
N HIS A 270 -10.36 -1.47 -20.87
CA HIS A 270 -10.62 -2.63 -21.73
C HIS A 270 -11.16 -3.80 -20.90
N SER A 271 -12.33 -3.58 -20.26
CA SER A 271 -12.88 -4.44 -19.21
C SER A 271 -13.16 -5.88 -19.64
N GLU A 272 -13.51 -6.12 -20.92
CA GLU A 272 -13.73 -7.49 -21.43
C GLU A 272 -12.44 -8.31 -21.41
N LYS A 273 -11.34 -7.77 -21.94
CA LYS A 273 -10.03 -8.44 -21.96
C LYS A 273 -9.44 -8.57 -20.57
N ALA A 274 -9.64 -7.57 -19.73
CA ALA A 274 -9.27 -7.63 -18.32
C ALA A 274 -9.97 -8.79 -17.61
N TYR A 275 -11.30 -8.91 -17.79
CA TYR A 275 -12.08 -9.98 -17.20
C TYR A 275 -11.63 -11.36 -17.68
N GLU A 276 -11.41 -11.55 -18.99
CA GLU A 276 -10.92 -12.81 -19.57
C GLU A 276 -9.63 -13.30 -18.85
N TRP A 277 -8.63 -12.42 -18.73
CA TRP A 277 -7.33 -12.77 -18.13
C TRP A 277 -7.43 -13.02 -16.62
N LEU A 278 -8.05 -12.10 -15.89
CA LEU A 278 -8.15 -12.19 -14.43
C LEU A 278 -9.04 -13.36 -14.00
N LYS A 279 -10.12 -13.63 -14.75
CA LYS A 279 -10.99 -14.78 -14.48
C LYS A 279 -10.30 -16.10 -14.77
N PHE A 280 -9.51 -16.18 -15.84
CA PHE A 280 -8.70 -17.36 -16.13
C PHE A 280 -7.72 -17.65 -14.99
N LEU A 281 -6.99 -16.64 -14.50
CA LEU A 281 -6.09 -16.77 -13.36
C LEU A 281 -6.81 -17.29 -12.11
N GLN A 282 -7.95 -16.69 -11.76
CA GLN A 282 -8.77 -17.17 -10.65
C GLN A 282 -9.18 -18.65 -10.83
N LYS A 283 -9.54 -19.07 -12.05
CA LYS A 283 -9.99 -20.43 -12.35
C LYS A 283 -8.87 -21.47 -12.18
N VAL A 284 -7.63 -21.12 -12.49
CA VAL A 284 -6.46 -22.01 -12.32
C VAL A 284 -5.91 -22.01 -10.90
N GLY A 285 -6.58 -21.33 -9.96
CA GLY A 285 -6.22 -21.32 -8.55
C GLY A 285 -5.19 -20.27 -8.16
N PHE A 286 -4.95 -19.26 -9.00
CA PHE A 286 -4.10 -18.13 -8.62
C PHE A 286 -4.75 -17.34 -7.48
N GLU A 287 -4.10 -17.31 -6.33
CA GLU A 287 -4.48 -16.46 -5.19
C GLU A 287 -3.69 -15.15 -5.30
N GLY A 288 -4.33 -14.10 -5.84
CA GLY A 288 -3.71 -12.78 -6.01
C GLY A 288 -3.81 -11.89 -4.78
N ASP A 289 -3.24 -10.69 -4.89
CA ASP A 289 -3.28 -9.64 -3.87
C ASP A 289 -4.61 -8.85 -3.90
N GLY A 290 -4.73 -7.85 -3.02
CA GLY A 290 -5.91 -6.98 -2.98
C GLY A 290 -6.20 -6.29 -4.33
N SER A 291 -5.14 -5.89 -5.05
CA SER A 291 -5.22 -5.27 -6.38
C SER A 291 -5.77 -6.24 -7.43
N PHE A 292 -5.38 -7.51 -7.40
CA PHE A 292 -5.89 -8.53 -8.31
C PHE A 292 -7.40 -8.69 -8.15
N TYR A 293 -7.88 -8.85 -6.92
CA TYR A 293 -9.31 -8.98 -6.65
C TYR A 293 -10.08 -7.69 -6.93
N TYR A 294 -9.46 -6.52 -6.73
CA TYR A 294 -10.03 -5.23 -7.08
C TYR A 294 -10.29 -5.14 -8.60
N TRP A 295 -9.28 -5.41 -9.42
CA TRP A 295 -9.41 -5.36 -10.88
C TRP A 295 -10.34 -6.43 -11.42
N LEU A 296 -10.33 -7.64 -10.85
CA LEU A 296 -11.27 -8.69 -11.21
C LEU A 296 -12.71 -8.27 -10.90
N SER A 297 -12.95 -7.64 -9.75
CA SER A 297 -14.27 -7.17 -9.35
C SER A 297 -14.80 -6.10 -10.29
N TYR A 298 -14.01 -5.05 -10.55
CA TYR A 298 -14.38 -3.96 -11.45
C TYR A 298 -14.61 -4.45 -12.89
N SER A 299 -13.68 -5.23 -13.43
CA SER A 299 -13.81 -5.77 -14.79
C SER A 299 -15.01 -6.71 -14.93
N ALA A 300 -15.30 -7.52 -13.90
CA ALA A 300 -16.48 -8.37 -13.86
C ALA A 300 -17.77 -7.56 -13.77
N HIS A 301 -17.78 -6.46 -13.02
CA HIS A 301 -18.96 -5.60 -12.91
C HIS A 301 -19.27 -4.92 -14.25
N ASP A 302 -18.28 -4.31 -14.88
CA ASP A 302 -18.42 -3.62 -16.17
C ASP A 302 -18.90 -4.54 -17.30
N THR A 303 -18.53 -5.82 -17.23
CA THR A 303 -18.90 -6.86 -18.22
C THR A 303 -20.19 -7.61 -17.85
N GLY A 304 -20.88 -7.22 -16.76
CA GLY A 304 -22.15 -7.81 -16.35
C GLY A 304 -22.07 -9.10 -15.53
N HIS A 305 -20.87 -9.55 -15.14
CA HIS A 305 -20.63 -10.75 -14.33
C HIS A 305 -20.78 -10.49 -12.82
N ALA A 306 -21.99 -10.13 -12.39
CA ALA A 306 -22.28 -9.67 -11.02
C ALA A 306 -21.84 -10.63 -9.90
N ASP A 307 -22.00 -11.95 -10.08
CA ASP A 307 -21.60 -12.93 -9.06
C ASP A 307 -20.08 -12.99 -8.87
N THR A 308 -19.33 -12.93 -9.98
CA THR A 308 -17.86 -12.89 -9.91
C THR A 308 -17.41 -11.59 -9.27
N ALA A 309 -18.02 -10.45 -9.63
CA ALA A 309 -17.72 -9.16 -9.04
C ALA A 309 -17.89 -9.18 -7.52
N ARG A 310 -19.05 -9.65 -7.04
CA ARG A 310 -19.35 -9.77 -5.60
C ARG A 310 -18.41 -10.73 -4.88
N SER A 311 -18.06 -11.85 -5.50
CA SER A 311 -17.13 -12.82 -4.90
C SER A 311 -15.71 -12.25 -4.80
N ALA A 312 -15.23 -11.55 -5.83
CA ALA A 312 -13.90 -10.94 -5.84
C ALA A 312 -13.84 -9.79 -4.84
N TRP A 313 -14.87 -8.95 -4.75
CA TRP A 313 -14.90 -7.85 -3.79
C TRP A 313 -14.87 -8.31 -2.33
N LYS A 314 -15.48 -9.45 -1.99
CA LYS A 314 -15.34 -10.03 -0.65
C LYS A 314 -13.88 -10.28 -0.29
N LYS A 315 -13.06 -10.72 -1.26
CA LYS A 315 -11.61 -10.87 -1.08
C LYS A 315 -10.90 -9.53 -0.93
N VAL A 316 -11.34 -8.50 -1.65
CA VAL A 316 -10.85 -7.13 -1.43
C VAL A 316 -11.07 -6.69 0.02
N LEU A 317 -12.26 -6.91 0.58
CA LEU A 317 -12.58 -6.51 1.96
C LEU A 317 -11.91 -7.40 3.02
N GLU A 318 -11.64 -8.68 2.70
CA GLU A 318 -10.84 -9.56 3.58
C GLU A 318 -9.39 -9.07 3.72
N ILE A 319 -8.81 -8.52 2.64
CA ILE A 319 -7.42 -8.02 2.61
C ILE A 319 -7.35 -6.56 3.09
N ASN A 320 -8.29 -5.74 2.62
CA ASN A 320 -8.34 -4.29 2.78
C ASN A 320 -9.75 -3.87 3.25
N PRO A 321 -10.09 -4.04 4.54
CA PRO A 321 -11.40 -3.72 5.09
C PRO A 321 -11.82 -2.26 4.86
N GLU A 322 -10.86 -1.33 4.76
CA GLU A 322 -11.09 0.09 4.52
C GLU A 322 -11.67 0.40 3.12
N LYS A 323 -11.68 -0.58 2.22
CA LYS A 323 -12.32 -0.48 0.90
C LYS A 323 -13.84 -0.68 0.96
N GLU A 324 -14.42 -0.96 2.14
CA GLU A 324 -15.87 -1.09 2.28
C GLU A 324 -16.60 0.16 1.77
N GLY A 325 -17.66 -0.05 0.99
CA GLY A 325 -18.39 1.05 0.38
C GLY A 325 -17.77 1.56 -0.92
N LEU A 326 -16.61 1.07 -1.37
CA LEU A 326 -16.01 1.40 -2.68
C LEU A 326 -16.38 0.37 -3.78
N GLU A 327 -17.44 -0.41 -3.59
CA GLU A 327 -17.84 -1.48 -4.52
C GLU A 327 -18.08 -0.91 -5.93
N PRO A 328 -17.76 -1.67 -7.01
CA PRO A 328 -17.99 -1.19 -8.36
C PRO A 328 -19.48 -0.98 -8.69
N TRP A 329 -20.40 -1.69 -8.02
CA TRP A 329 -21.86 -1.50 -8.14
C TRP A 329 -22.44 -0.48 -7.16
N ASN A 330 -21.60 0.22 -6.39
CA ASN A 330 -22.08 1.29 -5.52
C ASN A 330 -22.20 2.58 -6.35
N ASP A 331 -23.36 2.79 -6.95
CA ASP A 331 -23.69 3.96 -7.80
C ASP A 331 -23.48 5.32 -7.10
N LYS A 332 -23.28 5.33 -5.77
CA LYS A 332 -23.08 6.53 -4.96
C LYS A 332 -21.66 7.12 -5.01
N LYS A 333 -20.66 6.43 -5.57
CA LYS A 333 -19.25 6.85 -5.42
C LYS A 333 -18.49 7.17 -6.71
N LYS A 334 -19.11 7.93 -7.62
CA LYS A 334 -18.32 8.83 -8.49
C LYS A 334 -18.03 10.21 -7.84
N ALA A 335 -18.39 10.44 -6.58
CA ALA A 335 -18.26 11.78 -5.97
C ALA A 335 -18.23 11.84 -4.43
N GLU A 336 -17.54 10.94 -3.72
CA GLU A 336 -17.19 11.19 -2.31
C GLU A 336 -15.71 11.58 -2.25
N GLY A 337 -15.41 12.86 -2.03
CA GLY A 337 -14.03 13.34 -1.90
C GLY A 337 -13.36 12.82 -0.63
N PHE A 338 -12.03 12.94 -0.55
CA PHE A 338 -11.26 12.52 0.62
C PHE A 338 -11.80 13.04 1.95
N GLU A 339 -12.45 14.21 1.94
CA GLU A 339 -13.14 14.77 3.09
C GLU A 339 -14.21 13.85 3.70
N ASN A 340 -14.70 12.84 2.98
CA ASN A 340 -15.68 11.88 3.49
C ASN A 340 -15.10 10.47 3.70
N HIS A 341 -13.77 10.30 3.62
CA HIS A 341 -13.08 9.04 3.86
C HIS A 341 -12.34 9.06 5.21
N VAL A 342 -13.02 8.63 6.29
CA VAL A 342 -12.47 8.62 7.66
C VAL A 342 -11.07 7.99 7.73
N THR A 343 -10.87 6.80 7.17
CA THR A 343 -9.57 6.11 7.23
C THR A 343 -8.45 6.89 6.53
N SER A 344 -8.74 7.54 5.41
CA SER A 344 -7.75 8.36 4.70
C SER A 344 -7.37 9.59 5.51
N ILE A 345 -8.33 10.19 6.22
CA ILE A 345 -8.10 11.33 7.10
C ILE A 345 -7.25 10.89 8.30
N LEU A 346 -7.58 9.76 8.94
CA LEU A 346 -6.81 9.21 10.06
C LEU A 346 -5.36 8.92 9.68
N LYS A 347 -5.12 8.28 8.52
CA LYS A 347 -3.75 8.02 8.02
C LYS A 347 -2.94 9.31 7.87
N LYS A 348 -3.57 10.40 7.42
CA LYS A 348 -2.90 11.72 7.32
C LYS A 348 -2.60 12.32 8.68
N LEU A 349 -3.50 12.16 9.66
CA LEU A 349 -3.29 12.62 11.03
C LEU A 349 -2.16 11.87 11.76
N GLN A 350 -1.87 10.64 11.34
CA GLN A 350 -0.78 9.80 11.88
C GLN A 350 0.56 9.95 11.12
N SER A 351 0.61 10.76 10.06
CA SER A 351 1.82 10.97 9.26
C SER A 351 2.91 11.67 10.07
N ASP A 352 4.19 11.35 9.85
CA ASP A 352 5.31 12.08 10.46
C ASP A 352 5.48 13.51 9.91
N TYR A 353 4.81 13.82 8.79
CA TYR A 353 4.94 15.08 8.08
C TYR A 353 3.85 16.09 8.52
N THR A 354 4.28 17.28 8.97
CA THR A 354 3.36 18.33 9.45
C THR A 354 2.33 18.77 8.41
N GLU A 355 2.73 18.92 7.14
CA GLU A 355 1.82 19.30 6.05
C GLU A 355 0.70 18.27 5.83
N GLU A 356 0.98 16.98 6.02
CA GLU A 356 -0.02 15.92 5.92
C GLU A 356 -0.97 15.96 7.11
N LYS A 357 -0.46 16.14 8.33
CA LYS A 357 -1.30 16.31 9.52
C LYS A 357 -2.21 17.51 9.40
N LEU A 358 -1.68 18.67 8.97
CA LEU A 358 -2.46 19.89 8.74
C LEU A 358 -3.55 19.67 7.68
N PHE A 359 -3.24 18.95 6.61
CA PHE A 359 -4.23 18.58 5.61
C PHE A 359 -5.29 17.62 6.17
N GLY A 360 -4.92 16.62 6.98
CA GLY A 360 -5.85 15.74 7.67
C GLY A 360 -6.79 16.50 8.62
N LEU A 361 -6.25 17.47 9.37
CA LEU A 361 -7.05 18.34 10.23
C LEU A 361 -8.02 19.19 9.39
N PHE A 362 -7.57 19.74 8.26
CA PHE A 362 -8.44 20.46 7.34
C PHE A 362 -9.57 19.58 6.79
N LEU A 363 -9.26 18.37 6.33
CA LEU A 363 -10.28 17.43 5.87
C LEU A 363 -11.30 17.11 6.97
N THR A 364 -10.84 16.95 8.21
CA THR A 364 -11.71 16.77 9.38
C THR A 364 -12.69 17.93 9.54
N SER A 365 -12.26 19.16 9.24
CA SER A 365 -13.07 20.37 9.36
C SER A 365 -14.17 20.51 8.30
N VAL A 366 -13.98 19.90 7.12
CA VAL A 366 -14.95 19.95 6.00
C VAL A 366 -15.70 18.61 5.82
N SER A 367 -15.41 17.63 6.67
CA SER A 367 -16.01 16.30 6.64
C SER A 367 -17.41 16.28 7.23
N ASN A 368 -18.32 15.59 6.56
CA ASN A 368 -19.63 15.25 7.14
C ASN A 368 -19.52 14.21 8.28
N GLN A 369 -18.36 13.58 8.45
CA GLN A 369 -18.07 12.56 9.46
C GLN A 369 -17.13 13.07 10.56
N GLN A 370 -17.02 14.39 10.74
CA GLN A 370 -16.13 15.04 11.72
C GLN A 370 -16.18 14.38 13.11
N ARG A 371 -17.38 14.14 13.65
CA ARG A 371 -17.54 13.49 14.97
C ARG A 371 -16.94 12.09 15.01
N ALA A 372 -17.13 11.29 13.96
CA ALA A 372 -16.59 9.94 13.89
C ALA A 372 -15.05 9.94 13.85
N ILE A 373 -14.47 10.91 13.14
CA ILE A 373 -13.01 11.10 13.06
C ILE A 373 -12.44 11.47 14.44
N LEU A 374 -13.02 12.48 15.09
CA LEU A 374 -12.54 13.00 16.38
C LEU A 374 -12.67 12.00 17.54
N THR A 375 -13.59 11.03 17.44
CA THR A 375 -13.77 9.99 18.46
C THR A 375 -13.10 8.66 18.11
N HIS A 376 -12.39 8.57 16.98
CA HIS A 376 -11.76 7.34 16.55
C HIS A 376 -10.57 6.98 17.44
N ALA A 377 -10.31 5.68 17.66
CA ALA A 377 -9.17 5.23 18.47
C ALA A 377 -7.83 5.65 17.86
N ASP A 378 -7.72 5.54 16.53
CA ASP A 378 -6.55 5.95 15.73
C ASP A 378 -6.52 7.45 15.41
N PHE A 379 -7.28 8.29 16.13
CA PHE A 379 -7.07 9.74 16.06
C PHE A 379 -5.63 10.07 16.52
N CYS A 380 -5.12 11.27 16.20
CA CYS A 380 -3.78 11.65 16.64
C CYS A 380 -3.70 11.84 18.15
N ASP A 381 -2.59 11.41 18.78
CA ASP A 381 -2.29 11.79 20.15
C ASP A 381 -2.05 13.31 20.19
N VAL A 382 -2.96 14.02 20.86
CA VAL A 382 -2.88 15.48 20.98
C VAL A 382 -1.61 15.91 21.72
N GLY A 383 -1.04 15.05 22.57
CA GLY A 383 0.26 15.28 23.21
C GLY A 383 1.39 15.49 22.20
N ASP A 384 1.41 14.67 21.15
CA ASP A 384 2.48 14.59 20.15
C ASP A 384 2.38 15.65 19.04
N LEU A 385 1.23 16.35 18.96
CA LEU A 385 1.05 17.43 17.99
C LEU A 385 2.00 18.60 18.26
N SER A 386 2.55 19.16 17.18
CA SER A 386 3.32 20.41 17.24
C SER A 386 2.44 21.59 17.66
N VAL A 387 3.06 22.71 18.06
CA VAL A 387 2.30 23.92 18.44
C VAL A 387 1.38 24.39 17.30
N VAL A 388 1.87 24.36 16.06
CA VAL A 388 1.08 24.76 14.89
C VAL A 388 -0.10 23.81 14.66
N GLU A 389 0.12 22.50 14.79
CA GLU A 389 -0.93 21.49 14.66
C GLU A 389 -2.00 21.62 15.75
N LYS A 390 -1.59 21.87 17.00
CA LYS A 390 -2.51 22.12 18.13
C LYS A 390 -3.38 23.36 17.89
N LEU A 391 -2.78 24.44 17.42
CA LEU A 391 -3.51 25.67 17.10
C LEU A 391 -4.47 25.46 15.92
N TYR A 392 -4.04 24.71 14.90
CA TYR A 392 -4.91 24.39 13.77
C TYR A 392 -6.07 23.47 14.18
N LEU A 393 -5.82 22.45 15.01
CA LEU A 393 -6.87 21.61 15.58
C LEU A 393 -7.87 22.45 16.39
N ALA A 394 -7.40 23.42 17.18
CA ALA A 394 -8.28 24.35 17.89
C ALA A 394 -9.16 25.16 16.93
N GLU A 395 -8.62 25.65 15.81
CA GLU A 395 -9.40 26.31 14.75
C GLU A 395 -10.48 25.38 14.16
N VAL A 396 -10.14 24.11 13.91
CA VAL A 396 -11.09 23.10 13.41
C VAL A 396 -12.22 22.82 14.40
N LEU A 397 -11.93 22.83 15.71
CA LEU A 397 -12.93 22.60 16.76
C LEU A 397 -13.79 23.84 17.05
N ASN A 398 -13.24 25.04 16.84
CA ASN A 398 -13.86 26.33 17.21
C ASN A 398 -14.72 26.96 16.10
N GLN A 399 -15.15 26.22 15.07
CA GLN A 399 -15.94 26.75 13.94
C GLN A 399 -17.25 27.49 14.31
N ASN A 400 -17.67 27.48 15.60
CA ASN A 400 -18.84 28.18 16.13
C ASN A 400 -18.53 29.18 17.29
N GLY A 401 -17.27 29.51 17.57
CA GLY A 401 -16.85 30.32 18.72
C GLY A 401 -16.47 31.77 18.39
N ASP A 402 -16.88 32.71 19.25
CA ASP A 402 -16.74 34.18 19.12
C ASP A 402 -15.32 34.74 19.40
N THR A 403 -14.29 33.89 19.41
CA THR A 403 -12.91 34.27 19.78
C THR A 403 -11.97 34.18 18.59
N GLN A 404 -11.92 35.26 17.79
CA GLN A 404 -10.91 35.48 16.74
C GLN A 404 -9.52 35.83 17.32
N GLU A 405 -8.96 34.95 18.14
CA GLU A 405 -7.60 35.10 18.68
C GLU A 405 -6.63 34.11 18.02
N ASN A 406 -6.45 34.22 16.70
CA ASN A 406 -5.21 33.90 15.97
C ASN A 406 -5.38 34.16 14.45
N ASN A 407 -4.96 35.33 13.98
CA ASN A 407 -5.16 35.73 12.58
C ASN A 407 -4.43 34.81 11.57
N GLU A 408 -3.25 34.29 11.90
CA GLU A 408 -2.42 33.55 10.92
C GLU A 408 -2.95 32.15 10.64
N ILE A 409 -3.29 31.39 11.69
CA ILE A 409 -3.90 30.06 11.60
C ILE A 409 -5.28 30.14 10.96
N HIS A 410 -6.09 31.13 11.37
CA HIS A 410 -7.39 31.37 10.77
C HIS A 410 -7.25 31.68 9.28
N ASN A 411 -6.35 32.59 8.89
CA ASN A 411 -6.11 32.90 7.48
C ASN A 411 -5.59 31.67 6.71
N MET A 412 -4.72 30.86 7.33
CA MET A 412 -4.24 29.61 6.74
C MET A 412 -5.40 28.65 6.43
N HIS A 413 -6.36 28.56 7.36
CA HIS A 413 -7.58 27.79 7.19
C HIS A 413 -8.49 28.37 6.09
N GLN A 414 -8.68 29.68 6.06
CA GLN A 414 -9.49 30.37 5.05
C GLN A 414 -8.93 30.20 3.63
N VAL A 415 -7.61 30.18 3.45
CA VAL A 415 -7.00 29.86 2.14
C VAL A 415 -7.38 28.45 1.69
N ALA A 416 -7.27 27.46 2.59
CA ALA A 416 -7.65 26.08 2.30
C ALA A 416 -9.15 25.96 1.97
N LEU A 417 -10.03 26.70 2.66
CA LEU A 417 -11.45 26.79 2.33
C LEU A 417 -11.70 27.40 0.95
N HIS A 418 -10.94 28.43 0.56
CA HIS A 418 -11.05 28.98 -0.80
C HIS A 418 -10.64 27.97 -1.87
N LEU A 419 -9.54 27.23 -1.67
CA LEU A 419 -9.14 26.14 -2.55
C LEU A 419 -10.24 25.07 -2.62
N TYR A 420 -10.75 24.61 -1.47
CA TYR A 420 -11.80 23.62 -1.39
C TYR A 420 -13.11 24.05 -2.06
N SER A 421 -13.50 25.33 -1.93
CA SER A 421 -14.70 25.85 -2.61
C SER A 421 -14.66 25.68 -4.13
N LYS A 422 -13.45 25.62 -4.72
CA LYS A 422 -13.22 25.50 -6.16
C LYS A 422 -12.89 24.07 -6.60
N HIS A 423 -12.53 23.18 -5.66
CA HIS A 423 -11.95 21.86 -5.92
C HIS A 423 -12.62 20.73 -5.14
N LYS A 424 -13.81 20.97 -4.57
CA LYS A 424 -14.63 19.92 -3.96
C LYS A 424 -15.41 19.13 -5.04
N PRO A 425 -15.55 17.80 -4.92
CA PRO A 425 -14.95 16.94 -3.89
C PRO A 425 -13.43 16.77 -4.07
N VAL A 426 -12.65 16.66 -2.99
CA VAL A 426 -11.19 16.52 -3.10
C VAL A 426 -10.83 15.13 -3.62
N SER A 427 -10.25 15.04 -4.83
CA SER A 427 -9.78 13.77 -5.40
C SER A 427 -8.28 13.53 -5.16
N SER A 428 -7.74 12.40 -5.62
CA SER A 428 -6.30 12.07 -5.60
C SER A 428 -5.46 13.16 -6.25
N VAL A 429 -5.96 13.79 -7.31
CA VAL A 429 -5.27 14.87 -8.01
C VAL A 429 -5.25 16.13 -7.13
N GLU A 430 -6.41 16.59 -6.65
CA GLU A 430 -6.51 17.80 -5.83
C GLU A 430 -5.81 17.65 -4.47
N SER A 431 -5.63 16.44 -3.94
CA SER A 431 -4.81 16.20 -2.73
C SER A 431 -3.41 16.82 -2.86
N GLY A 432 -2.80 16.77 -4.05
CA GLY A 432 -1.49 17.39 -4.29
C GLY A 432 -1.53 18.92 -4.15
N LEU A 433 -2.64 19.57 -4.50
CA LEU A 433 -2.82 21.02 -4.34
C LEU A 433 -2.88 21.42 -2.86
N PHE A 434 -3.62 20.65 -2.04
CA PHE A 434 -3.69 20.92 -0.61
C PHE A 434 -2.37 20.65 0.11
N LEU A 435 -1.65 19.58 -0.25
CA LEU A 435 -0.31 19.34 0.27
C LEU A 435 0.63 20.49 -0.09
N THR A 436 0.60 20.95 -1.34
CA THR A 436 1.38 22.13 -1.77
C THR A 436 1.05 23.34 -0.89
N TRP A 437 -0.24 23.62 -0.68
CA TRP A 437 -0.68 24.71 0.20
C TRP A 437 -0.14 24.56 1.63
N PHE A 438 -0.30 23.40 2.27
CA PHE A 438 0.14 23.22 3.65
C PHE A 438 1.66 23.21 3.81
N THR A 439 2.41 22.79 2.79
CA THR A 439 3.87 22.97 2.75
C THR A 439 4.24 24.47 2.71
N ILE A 440 3.62 25.24 1.81
CA ILE A 440 3.83 26.69 1.70
C ILE A 440 3.45 27.38 3.01
N ALA A 441 2.28 27.06 3.55
CA ALA A 441 1.75 27.71 4.73
C ALA A 441 2.58 27.41 5.97
N TYR A 442 3.00 26.16 6.17
CA TYR A 442 3.87 25.78 7.28
C TYR A 442 5.22 26.51 7.25
N ARG A 443 5.81 26.67 6.06
CA ARG A 443 7.07 27.44 5.89
C ARG A 443 6.86 28.94 6.05
N GLY A 444 5.80 29.49 5.46
CA GLY A 444 5.43 30.88 5.63
C GLY A 444 5.20 31.23 7.10
N MET A 445 4.58 30.34 7.89
CA MET A 445 4.44 30.52 9.34
C MET A 445 5.79 30.59 10.07
N LYS A 446 6.79 29.80 9.68
CA LYS A 446 8.16 29.91 10.25
C LYS A 446 8.77 31.28 9.99
N GLU A 447 8.41 31.91 8.88
CA GLU A 447 8.82 33.27 8.50
C GLU A 447 7.84 34.37 8.96
N ARG A 448 6.84 34.03 9.79
CA ARG A 448 5.80 34.95 10.30
C ARG A 448 4.95 35.60 9.21
N GLU A 449 4.65 34.87 8.13
CA GLU A 449 3.67 35.28 7.13
C GLU A 449 2.26 35.25 7.74
N ALA A 450 1.53 36.35 7.55
CA ALA A 450 0.22 36.55 8.16
C ALA A 450 -0.95 36.05 7.30
N PHE A 451 -0.70 35.69 6.04
CA PHE A 451 -1.68 35.16 5.09
C PHE A 451 -2.90 36.07 4.82
N LYS A 452 -2.74 37.39 4.97
CA LYS A 452 -3.86 38.36 5.00
C LYS A 452 -4.81 38.33 3.80
N ASN A 453 -4.30 38.11 2.59
CA ASN A 453 -5.13 38.05 1.39
C ASN A 453 -5.35 36.60 0.99
N THR A 454 -6.31 35.97 1.65
CA THR A 454 -6.56 34.52 1.56
C THR A 454 -6.93 34.08 0.13
N LYS A 455 -7.74 34.88 -0.58
CA LYS A 455 -8.08 34.63 -1.99
C LYS A 455 -6.85 34.69 -2.91
N ALA A 456 -5.94 35.63 -2.68
CA ALA A 456 -4.72 35.76 -3.48
C ALA A 456 -3.73 34.62 -3.22
N PHE A 457 -3.57 34.20 -1.97
CA PHE A 457 -2.77 33.01 -1.62
C PHE A 457 -3.34 31.74 -2.26
N ALA A 458 -4.66 31.54 -2.24
CA ALA A 458 -5.30 30.41 -2.90
C ALA A 458 -5.06 30.41 -4.41
N ALA A 459 -5.29 31.55 -5.07
CA ALA A 459 -5.08 31.70 -6.51
C ALA A 459 -3.61 31.50 -6.91
N ALA A 460 -2.67 32.03 -6.14
CA ALA A 460 -1.24 31.88 -6.38
C ALA A 460 -0.77 30.43 -6.18
N THR A 461 -1.27 29.77 -5.14
CA THR A 461 -0.98 28.35 -4.86
C THR A 461 -1.46 27.46 -6.00
N GLU A 462 -2.68 27.67 -6.50
CA GLU A 462 -3.17 26.91 -7.66
C GLU A 462 -2.34 27.20 -8.93
N TYR A 463 -1.95 28.45 -9.17
CA TYR A 463 -1.11 28.81 -10.31
C TYR A 463 0.22 28.07 -10.29
N VAL A 464 0.91 28.13 -9.15
CA VAL A 464 2.20 27.49 -8.93
C VAL A 464 2.08 25.98 -9.05
N TRP A 465 1.08 25.37 -8.41
CA TRP A 465 0.84 23.93 -8.47
C TRP A 465 0.59 23.43 -9.89
N LYS A 466 -0.23 24.15 -10.68
CA LYS A 466 -0.45 23.82 -12.10
C LYS A 466 0.83 23.96 -12.94
N ARG A 467 1.63 25.00 -12.68
CA ARG A 467 2.90 25.21 -13.38
C ARG A 467 3.91 24.10 -13.10
N LEU A 468 4.03 23.65 -11.84
CA LEU A 468 4.89 22.52 -11.47
C LEU A 468 4.49 21.22 -12.20
N ARG A 469 3.22 21.07 -12.56
CA ARG A 469 2.67 19.93 -13.31
C ARG A 469 2.64 20.14 -14.82
N ASN A 470 3.26 21.21 -15.34
CA ASN A 470 3.21 21.61 -16.75
C ASN A 470 1.78 21.78 -17.32
N GLU A 471 0.79 22.03 -16.46
CA GLU A 471 -0.58 22.30 -16.88
C GLU A 471 -0.71 23.75 -17.34
N LYS A 472 -1.30 23.95 -18.52
CA LYS A 472 -1.52 25.29 -19.06
C LYS A 472 -2.65 25.99 -18.31
N VAL A 473 -2.30 27.01 -17.53
CA VAL A 473 -3.26 27.94 -16.92
C VAL A 473 -2.76 29.38 -17.06
N THR A 474 -3.65 30.29 -17.45
CA THR A 474 -3.33 31.71 -17.53
C THR A 474 -3.62 32.41 -16.21
N LYS A 475 -2.83 33.43 -15.88
CA LYS A 475 -3.11 34.28 -14.70
C LYS A 475 -4.52 34.87 -14.75
N LYS A 476 -5.01 35.24 -15.95
CA LYS A 476 -6.36 35.76 -16.16
C LYS A 476 -7.44 34.76 -15.72
N GLN A 477 -7.32 33.49 -16.09
CA GLN A 477 -8.28 32.45 -15.70
C GLN A 477 -8.38 32.31 -14.17
N LEU A 478 -7.25 32.36 -13.45
CA LEU A 478 -7.26 32.26 -11.99
C LEU A 478 -7.73 33.55 -11.32
N CYS A 479 -7.41 34.71 -11.88
CA CYS A 479 -7.97 35.99 -11.45
C CYS A 479 -9.49 35.99 -11.48
N ASP A 480 -10.08 35.49 -12.58
CA ASP A 480 -11.54 35.38 -12.72
C ASP A 480 -12.11 34.34 -11.75
N ARG A 481 -11.41 33.20 -11.55
CA ARG A 481 -11.87 32.10 -10.67
C ARG A 481 -11.87 32.47 -9.18
N PHE A 482 -10.88 33.24 -8.72
CA PHE A 482 -10.68 33.60 -7.31
C PHE A 482 -11.01 35.06 -7.00
N GLU A 483 -11.48 35.84 -7.98
CA GLU A 483 -11.86 37.26 -7.82
C GLU A 483 -10.70 38.13 -7.34
N VAL A 484 -9.53 37.97 -7.94
CA VAL A 484 -8.30 38.75 -7.62
C VAL A 484 -7.75 39.44 -8.86
N SER A 485 -7.12 40.60 -8.70
CA SER A 485 -6.51 41.30 -9.84
C SER A 485 -5.22 40.62 -10.31
N GLN A 486 -4.84 40.81 -11.58
CA GLN A 486 -3.62 40.21 -12.14
C GLN A 486 -2.33 40.73 -11.50
N SER A 487 -2.32 41.99 -11.07
CA SER A 487 -1.22 42.56 -10.28
C SER A 487 -1.11 41.91 -8.90
N THR A 488 -2.25 41.66 -8.25
CA THR A 488 -2.31 40.95 -6.97
C THR A 488 -1.82 39.52 -7.14
N LEU A 489 -2.36 38.77 -8.11
CA LEU A 489 -1.94 37.39 -8.35
C LEU A 489 -0.44 37.29 -8.61
N THR A 490 0.13 38.20 -9.42
CA THR A 490 1.58 38.17 -9.70
C THR A 490 2.40 38.36 -8.43
N LYS A 491 2.07 39.35 -7.60
CA LYS A 491 2.74 39.57 -6.31
C LYS A 491 2.69 38.32 -5.42
N TYR A 492 1.53 37.68 -5.33
CA TYR A 492 1.36 36.51 -4.44
C TYR A 492 1.97 35.24 -5.01
N VAL A 493 2.12 35.13 -6.33
CA VAL A 493 2.91 34.05 -6.96
C VAL A 493 4.36 34.14 -6.52
N ASP A 494 4.96 35.34 -6.55
CA ASP A 494 6.35 35.52 -6.10
C ASP A 494 6.53 35.15 -4.61
N ILE A 495 5.55 35.52 -3.77
CA ILE A 495 5.54 35.17 -2.33
C ILE A 495 5.37 33.66 -2.12
N VAL A 496 4.45 33.02 -2.84
CA VAL A 496 4.23 31.58 -2.71
C VAL A 496 5.48 30.81 -3.16
N GLU A 497 6.12 31.25 -4.24
CA GLU A 497 7.34 30.64 -4.75
C GLU A 497 8.51 30.73 -3.77
N SER A 498 8.63 31.82 -3.01
CA SER A 498 9.71 31.93 -2.01
C SER A 498 9.60 30.91 -0.87
N TYR A 499 8.43 30.30 -0.68
CA TYR A 499 8.21 29.26 0.33
C TYR A 499 8.35 27.83 -0.20
N LEU A 500 8.52 27.63 -1.50
CA LEU A 500 8.73 26.28 -2.06
C LEU A 500 10.16 25.76 -1.77
N PRO A 501 10.35 24.43 -1.66
CA PRO A 501 11.67 23.80 -1.52
C PRO A 501 12.65 24.11 -2.65
#